data_AF-A0A8J6HSD9-F1
#
_entry.id   AF-A0A8J6HSD9-F1
#
_cell.length_a   1.000
_cell.length_b   1.000
_cell.length_c   1.000
_cell.angle_alpha   90.00
_cell.angle_beta   90.00
_cell.angle_gamma   90.00
#
_symmetry.space_group_name_H-M   'P 1'
#
loop_
_entity.id
_entity.type
_entity.pdbx_description
1 polymer ?
#
loop_
_entity_poly.entity_id
_entity_poly.type
_entity_poly.pdbx_seq_one_letter_code
_entity_poly.pdbx_strand_id
1 'polypeptide(L)' 'MMGIPASGPALKECPCEEIDEGFECRCSGPALMDVPNNLHKELTILIIEDAGIEVLKSDSLLPYSTTLREL' A
#
# COMPACT_ATOMS: atom_id res chain seq x y z
N MET A 1 19.32 21.60 -23.35
CA MET A 1 19.48 20.20 -22.88
C MET A 1 18.44 19.97 -21.79
N MET A 2 17.35 19.29 -22.12
CA MET A 2 16.32 18.89 -21.15
C MET A 2 16.88 17.73 -20.33
N GLY A 3 17.04 17.90 -19.01
CA GLY A 3 17.43 16.83 -18.11
C GLY A 3 16.28 15.84 -17.95
N ILE A 4 16.48 14.60 -18.37
CA ILE A 4 15.57 13.50 -18.09
C ILE A 4 15.78 13.15 -16.61
N PRO A 5 14.77 13.30 -15.72
CA PRO A 5 14.91 12.76 -14.39
C PRO A 5 14.92 11.23 -14.53
N ALA A 6 16.05 10.61 -14.19
CA ALA A 6 16.19 9.18 -14.00
C ALA A 6 15.43 8.78 -12.73
N SER A 7 14.11 8.91 -12.75
CA SER A 7 13.25 8.33 -11.73
C SER A 7 12.89 6.94 -12.23
N GLY A 8 13.49 5.90 -11.67
CA GLY A 8 12.89 4.57 -11.74
C GLY A 8 11.42 4.64 -11.29
N PRO A 9 10.59 3.63 -11.57
CA PRO A 9 9.20 3.63 -11.12
C PRO A 9 9.16 3.93 -9.62
N ALA A 10 8.78 5.15 -9.24
CA ALA A 10 8.83 5.57 -7.85
C ALA A 10 7.63 4.96 -7.14
N LEU A 11 7.82 4.45 -5.93
CA LEU A 11 6.73 4.23 -4.98
C LEU A 11 6.01 5.57 -4.83
N LYS A 12 4.78 5.65 -5.34
CA LYS A 12 4.18 6.94 -5.70
C LYS A 12 3.55 7.63 -4.51
N GLU A 13 3.08 6.87 -3.52
CA GLU A 13 2.72 7.22 -2.13
C GLU A 13 1.71 6.18 -1.60
N CYS A 14 1.53 6.14 -0.28
CA CYS A 14 0.48 5.38 0.41
C CYS A 14 -0.34 6.32 1.32
N PRO A 15 -1.13 7.26 0.78
CA PRO A 15 -2.00 8.10 1.60
C PRO A 15 -2.98 7.25 2.42
N CYS A 16 -3.25 7.73 3.64
CA CYS A 16 -4.25 7.16 4.52
C CYS A 16 -5.22 8.26 4.97
N GLU A 17 -6.52 7.96 4.95
CA GLU A 17 -7.60 8.87 5.33
C GLU A 17 -8.44 8.23 6.44
N GLU A 18 -8.91 9.06 7.38
CA GLU A 18 -9.83 8.64 8.44
C GLU A 18 -11.24 8.49 7.85
N ILE A 19 -11.90 7.38 8.18
CA ILE A 19 -13.27 7.04 7.79
C ILE A 19 -14.08 6.68 9.04
N ASP A 20 -15.40 6.57 8.91
CA ASP A 20 -16.30 6.29 10.05
C ASP A 20 -15.93 5.02 10.84
N GLU A 21 -15.30 4.04 10.18
CA GLU A 21 -14.91 2.75 10.76
C GLU A 21 -13.37 2.55 10.84
N GLY A 22 -12.59 3.62 10.91
CA GLY A 22 -11.13 3.54 11.10
C GLY A 22 -10.35 4.30 10.04
N PHE A 23 -9.39 3.64 9.38
CA PHE A 23 -8.57 4.25 8.34
C PHE A 23 -8.61 3.46 7.04
N GLU A 24 -8.69 4.18 5.92
CA GLU A 24 -8.49 3.66 4.58
C GLU A 24 -7.12 4.10 4.07
N CYS A 25 -6.25 3.17 3.67
CA CYS A 25 -4.97 3.49 3.03
C CYS A 25 -4.98 3.03 1.57
N ARG A 26 -4.52 3.90 0.67
CA ARG A 26 -4.40 3.61 -0.77
C ARG A 26 -2.95 3.65 -1.19
N CYS A 27 -2.40 2.54 -1.63
CA CYS A 27 -1.02 2.41 -2.08
C CYS A 27 -0.96 2.20 -3.58
N SER A 28 -0.09 2.95 -4.26
CA SER A 28 0.13 2.75 -5.70
C SER A 28 1.58 2.87 -6.13
N GLY A 29 1.92 2.14 -7.18
CA GLY A 29 3.15 2.34 -7.92
C GLY A 29 3.87 1.03 -8.31
N PRO A 30 4.50 0.99 -9.49
CA PRO A 30 5.12 -0.24 -10.00
C PRO A 30 6.32 -0.75 -9.19
N ALA A 31 6.87 0.07 -8.28
CA ALA A 31 7.89 -0.36 -7.32
C ALA A 31 7.33 -0.95 -6.02
N LEU A 32 6.00 -0.96 -5.85
CA LEU A 32 5.36 -1.63 -4.73
C LEU A 32 5.39 -3.14 -4.97
N MET A 33 6.41 -3.80 -4.42
CA MET A 33 6.67 -5.24 -4.62
C MET A 33 6.04 -6.14 -3.54
N ASP A 34 5.54 -5.54 -2.46
CA ASP A 34 4.86 -6.23 -1.36
C ASP A 34 3.91 -5.25 -0.65
N VAL A 35 3.08 -5.76 0.26
CA VAL A 35 2.23 -4.93 1.12
C VAL A 35 3.11 -4.13 2.09
N PRO A 36 2.98 -2.78 2.18
CA PRO A 36 3.71 -1.99 3.16
C PRO A 36 3.26 -2.37 4.56
N ASN A 37 4.21 -2.53 5.48
CA ASN A 37 3.93 -2.95 6.86
C ASN A 37 3.92 -1.79 7.88
N ASN A 38 4.03 -0.56 7.39
CA ASN A 38 4.15 0.67 8.17
C ASN A 38 2.96 1.63 7.98
N LEU A 39 1.82 1.12 7.50
CA LEU A 39 0.56 1.86 7.40
C LEU A 39 -0.08 2.12 8.78
N HIS A 40 -1.20 2.85 8.77
CA HIS A 40 -1.91 3.24 9.99
C HIS A 40 -2.30 2.01 10.84
N LYS A 41 -2.20 2.13 12.18
CA LYS A 41 -2.43 0.99 13.10
C LYS A 41 -3.91 0.58 13.21
N GLU A 42 -4.81 1.46 12.81
CA GLU A 42 -6.27 1.25 12.80
C GLU A 42 -6.80 1.09 11.36
N LEU A 43 -5.94 0.59 10.47
CA LEU A 43 -6.25 0.33 9.07
C LEU A 43 -7.34 -0.72 8.93
N THR A 44 -8.51 -0.32 8.42
CA THR A 44 -9.64 -1.22 8.16
C THR A 44 -9.86 -1.49 6.68
N ILE A 45 -9.37 -0.61 5.80
CA ILE A 45 -9.44 -0.78 4.34
C ILE A 45 -8.06 -0.52 3.71
N LEU A 46 -7.51 -1.53 3.04
CA LEU A 46 -6.27 -1.40 2.27
C LEU A 46 -6.55 -1.57 0.78
N ILE A 47 -6.28 -0.54 -0.01
CA ILE A 47 -6.41 -0.56 -1.46
C ILE A 47 -5.00 -0.52 -2.06
N ILE A 48 -4.68 -1.49 -2.92
CA ILE A 48 -3.40 -1.56 -3.63
C ILE A 48 -3.69 -1.58 -5.13
N GLU A 49 -3.19 -0.56 -5.84
CA GLU A 49 -3.44 -0.35 -7.27
C GLU A 49 -2.12 -0.09 -8.02
N ASP A 50 -2.06 -0.43 -9.31
CA ASP A 50 -0.87 -0.23 -10.16
C ASP A 50 0.45 -0.72 -9.54
N ALA A 51 0.37 -1.79 -8.74
CA ALA A 51 1.48 -2.33 -7.96
C ALA A 51 2.30 -3.35 -8.77
N GLY A 52 3.60 -3.42 -8.46
CA GLY A 52 4.51 -4.45 -9.00
C GLY A 52 4.44 -5.79 -8.27
N ILE A 53 3.40 -6.02 -7.45
CA ILE A 53 3.24 -7.26 -6.69
C ILE A 53 2.89 -8.39 -7.65
N GLU A 54 3.85 -9.25 -7.96
CA GLU A 54 3.62 -10.47 -8.75
C GLU A 54 3.09 -11.62 -7.90
N VAL A 55 3.53 -11.70 -6.63
CA VAL A 55 3.16 -12.75 -5.68
C VAL A 55 2.88 -12.12 -4.33
N LEU A 56 1.66 -12.32 -3.82
CA LEU A 56 1.31 -11.99 -2.44
C LEU A 56 1.72 -13.14 -1.53
N LYS A 57 2.59 -12.87 -0.56
CA LYS A 57 3.05 -13.89 0.40
C LYS A 57 2.00 -14.11 1.48
N SER A 58 2.01 -15.28 2.10
CA SER A 58 1.10 -15.59 3.21
C SER A 58 1.27 -14.67 4.42
N ASP A 59 2.45 -14.07 4.58
CA ASP A 59 2.78 -13.17 5.68
C ASP A 59 2.61 -11.68 5.35
N SER A 60 2.34 -11.31 4.09
CA SER A 60 2.21 -9.91 3.64
C SER A 60 1.12 -9.13 4.39
N LEU A 61 0.04 -9.80 4.82
CA LEU A 61 -1.09 -9.18 5.52
C LEU A 61 -1.06 -9.41 7.05
N LEU A 62 -0.11 -10.19 7.57
CA LEU A 62 -0.01 -10.45 9.02
C LEU A 62 0.08 -9.19 9.88
N PRO A 63 0.78 -8.11 9.46
CA PRO A 63 0.80 -6.87 10.24
C PRO A 63 -0.58 -6.24 10.50
N TYR A 64 -1.57 -6.60 9.67
CA TYR A 64 -2.92 -6.04 9.71
C TYR A 64 -3.99 -7.09 10.04
N SER A 65 -3.60 -8.30 10.45
CA SER A 65 -4.52 -9.42 10.67
C SER A 65 -5.61 -9.14 11.73
N THR A 66 -5.40 -8.14 12.58
CA THR A 66 -6.36 -7.75 13.62
C THR A 66 -7.33 -6.66 13.17
N THR A 67 -7.01 -5.94 12.10
CA THR A 67 -7.75 -4.73 11.69
C THR A 67 -8.39 -4.88 10.30
N LEU A 68 -7.71 -5.52 9.34
CA LEU A 68 -8.32 -5.95 8.08
C LEU A 68 -9.14 -7.22 8.34
N ARG A 69 -10.46 -7.12 8.20
CA ARG A 69 -11.37 -8.27 8.33
C ARG A 69 -11.72 -8.80 6.95
N GLU A 70 -11.80 -10.13 6.81
CA GLU A 70 -12.36 -10.75 5.59
C GLU A 70 -13.80 -10.25 5.39
N LEU A 71 -14.11 -9.84 4.14
CA LEU A 71 -15.47 -9.57 3.67
C LEU A 71 -16.20 -10.87 3.33
#